data_AF-A0A956VUE9-F1
#
_entry.id   AF-A0A956VUE9-F1
#
_cell.length_a   1.000
_cell.length_b   1.000
_cell.length_c   1.000
_cell.angle_alpha   90.00
_cell.angle_beta   90.00
_cell.angle_gamma   90.00
#
_symmetry.space_group_name_H-M   'P 1'
#
loop_
_entity.id
_entity.type
_entity.pdbx_description
1 polymer ?
#
loop_
_entity_poly.entity_id
_entity_poly.type
_entity_poly.pdbx_seq_one_letter_code
_entity_poly.pdbx_strand_id
1 'polypeptide(L)'
;AQFVPHDVAGLHAPARSPREFAAAIGQLLDDRTLRARLSAGAVDAAQSRSWEALIDRLEGLLAGHVPAAGDEDGYSGSGGSTPSGRSTANTLSVIETSP
;
A
#
# COMPACT_ATOMS: atom_id res chain seq x y z
N ALA A 1 6.39 19.04 3.85
CA ALA A 1 7.09 17.94 4.55
C ALA A 1 6.26 16.65 4.68
N GLN A 2 4.93 16.63 4.45
CA GLN A 2 4.09 15.48 4.85
C GLN A 2 4.30 14.17 4.07
N PHE A 3 4.88 14.22 2.86
CA PHE A 3 4.99 13.05 1.98
C PHE A 3 6.30 12.28 2.12
N VAL A 4 7.34 12.95 2.64
CA VAL A 4 8.64 12.34 2.92
C VAL A 4 8.89 12.51 4.41
N PRO A 5 8.59 11.50 5.25
CA PRO A 5 8.89 11.58 6.68
C PRO A 5 10.39 11.78 6.94
N HIS A 6 10.72 12.77 7.76
CA HIS A 6 12.11 13.09 8.13
C HIS A 6 12.75 11.91 8.88
N ASP A 7 14.03 11.67 8.63
CA ASP A 7 14.85 10.58 9.22
C ASP A 7 14.35 9.16 8.98
N VAL A 8 13.25 8.98 8.24
CA VAL A 8 12.69 7.67 7.88
C VAL A 8 12.78 7.45 6.38
N ALA A 9 12.25 8.38 5.58
CA ALA A 9 12.23 8.29 4.12
C ALA A 9 13.12 9.35 3.45
N GLY A 10 13.67 10.29 4.21
CA GLY A 10 14.58 11.29 3.71
C GLY A 10 15.04 12.30 4.75
N LEU A 11 15.98 13.15 4.35
CA LEU A 11 16.44 14.29 5.15
C LEU A 11 15.73 15.55 4.70
N HIS A 12 15.43 16.44 5.64
CA HIS A 12 14.84 17.75 5.36
C HIS A 12 15.89 18.81 5.57
N ALA A 13 15.83 19.85 4.74
CA ALA A 13 16.58 21.07 4.94
C ALA A 13 15.58 22.23 5.07
N PRO A 14 15.89 23.26 5.87
CA PRO A 14 15.06 24.45 5.94
C PRO A 14 14.89 25.11 4.58
N ALA A 15 13.72 25.70 4.36
CA ALA A 15 13.45 26.45 3.15
C ALA A 15 14.50 27.57 2.98
N ARG A 16 14.99 27.72 1.74
CA ARG A 16 15.98 28.76 1.39
C ARG A 16 17.29 28.67 2.19
N SER A 17 17.69 27.47 2.61
CA SER A 17 19.02 27.22 3.19
C SER A 17 19.89 26.33 2.28
N PRO A 18 20.60 26.91 1.28
CA PRO A 18 21.44 26.14 0.36
C PRO A 18 22.57 25.38 1.07
N ARG A 19 23.11 25.95 2.15
CA ARG A 19 24.18 25.34 2.94
C ARG A 19 23.70 24.05 3.61
N GLU A 20 22.55 24.09 4.24
CA GLU A 20 21.99 22.91 4.92
C GLU A 20 21.51 21.86 3.93
N PHE A 21 20.95 22.29 2.79
CA PHE A 21 20.62 21.38 1.70
C PHE A 21 21.86 20.66 1.16
N ALA A 22 22.95 21.38 0.92
CA ALA A 22 24.23 20.78 0.50
C ALA A 22 24.80 19.84 1.56
N ALA A 23 24.71 20.20 2.84
CA ALA A 23 25.14 19.33 3.94
C ALA A 23 24.33 18.02 3.99
N ALA A 24 23.02 18.07 3.80
CA ALA A 24 22.18 16.88 3.73
C ALA A 24 22.52 15.98 2.53
N ILE A 25 22.83 16.56 1.36
CA ILE A 25 23.34 15.81 0.22
C ILE A 25 24.69 15.15 0.56
N GLY A 26 25.61 15.90 1.15
CA GLY A 26 26.92 15.37 1.58
C GLY A 26 26.77 14.16 2.51
N GLN A 27 25.93 14.26 3.54
CA GLN A 27 25.62 13.14 4.44
C GLN A 27 25.11 11.90 3.70
N LEU A 28 24.21 12.07 2.74
CA LEU A 28 23.68 10.96 1.94
C LEU A 28 24.73 10.31 1.04
N LEU A 29 25.70 11.07 0.54
CA LEU A 29 26.78 10.56 -0.29
C LEU A 29 27.82 9.81 0.56
N ASP A 30 28.21 10.41 1.69
CA ASP A 30 29.29 9.92 2.55
C ASP A 30 28.86 8.71 3.41
N ASP A 31 27.61 8.65 3.86
CA ASP A 31 27.10 7.55 4.68
C ASP A 31 26.20 6.59 3.88
N ARG A 32 26.79 5.47 3.45
CA ARG A 32 26.07 4.40 2.74
C ARG A 32 25.00 3.73 3.59
N THR A 33 25.22 3.60 4.90
CA THR A 33 24.28 2.93 5.81
C THR A 33 23.04 3.79 6.01
N LEU A 34 23.25 5.09 6.25
CA LEU A 34 22.17 6.07 6.29
C LEU A 34 21.35 6.04 5.00
N ARG A 35 22.03 6.11 3.86
CA ARG A 35 21.35 6.08 2.54
C ARG A 35 20.52 4.81 2.36
N ALA A 36 21.07 3.63 2.66
CA ALA A 36 20.34 2.36 2.54
C ALA A 36 19.10 2.32 3.44
N ARG A 37 19.23 2.77 4.69
CA ARG A 37 18.12 2.85 5.64
C ARG A 37 17.00 3.77 5.15
N LEU A 38 17.36 4.97 4.67
CA LEU A 38 16.39 5.94 4.15
C LEU A 38 15.74 5.45 2.86
N SER A 39 16.47 4.76 1.98
CA SER A 39 15.89 4.14 0.78
C SER A 39 14.86 3.06 1.12
N ALA A 40 15.15 2.19 2.10
CA ALA A 40 14.18 1.20 2.56
C ALA A 40 12.94 1.87 3.15
N GLY A 41 13.10 2.84 4.05
CA GLY A 41 11.97 3.57 4.62
C GLY A 41 11.17 4.37 3.59
N ALA A 42 11.81 4.84 2.52
CA ALA A 42 11.11 5.50 1.40
C ALA A 42 10.24 4.52 0.59
N VAL A 43 10.71 3.29 0.36
CA VAL A 43 9.92 2.24 -0.30
C VAL A 43 8.70 1.89 0.54
N ASP A 44 8.87 1.66 1.84
CA ASP A 44 7.76 1.36 2.76
C ASP A 44 6.74 2.50 2.80
N ALA A 45 7.22 3.75 2.90
CA ALA A 45 6.37 4.94 2.88
C ALA A 45 5.61 5.11 1.55
N ALA A 46 6.18 4.69 0.43
CA ALA A 46 5.52 4.71 -0.87
C ALA A 46 4.44 3.62 -0.95
N GLN A 47 4.71 2.41 -0.47
CA GLN A 47 3.75 1.30 -0.44
C GLN A 47 2.49 1.64 0.37
N SER A 48 2.63 2.36 1.49
CA SER A 48 1.47 2.84 2.26
C SER A 48 0.53 3.79 1.50
N ARG A 49 0.94 4.26 0.33
CA ARG A 49 0.18 5.15 -0.56
C ARG A 49 -0.13 4.49 -1.90
N SER A 50 0.01 3.17 -2.01
CA SER A 50 -0.37 2.44 -3.21
C SER A 50 -1.89 2.49 -3.42
N TRP A 51 -2.32 2.17 -4.64
CA TRP A 51 -3.74 2.07 -4.94
C TRP A 51 -4.41 0.98 -4.11
N GLU A 52 -3.72 -0.14 -3.90
CA GLU A 52 -4.19 -1.25 -3.08
C GLU A 52 -4.43 -0.80 -1.63
N ALA A 53 -3.45 -0.12 -1.02
CA ALA A 53 -3.61 0.40 0.35
C ALA A 53 -4.76 1.42 0.46
N LEU A 54 -5.01 2.20 -0.60
CA LEU A 54 -6.15 3.11 -0.64
C LEU A 54 -7.48 2.35 -0.77
N ILE A 55 -7.55 1.34 -1.64
CA ILE A 55 -8.73 0.51 -1.84
C ILE A 55 -9.10 -0.20 -0.53
N ASP A 56 -8.14 -0.87 0.12
CA ASP A 56 -8.35 -1.55 1.41
C ASP A 56 -8.93 -0.60 2.46
N ARG A 57 -8.41 0.64 2.50
CA ARG A 57 -8.91 1.68 3.40
C ARG A 57 -10.35 2.07 3.09
N LEU A 58 -10.69 2.24 1.81
CA LEU A 58 -12.03 2.61 1.38
C LEU A 58 -13.04 1.47 1.64
N GLU A 59 -12.64 0.22 1.37
CA GLU A 59 -13.44 -0.97 1.67
C GLU A 59 -13.72 -1.10 3.17
N GLY A 60 -12.71 -0.89 4.01
CA GLY A 60 -12.89 -0.89 5.47
C GLY A 60 -13.85 0.20 5.96
N LEU A 61 -13.79 1.40 5.37
CA LEU A 61 -14.74 2.47 5.70
C LEU A 61 -16.17 2.13 5.26
N LEU A 62 -16.33 1.54 4.08
CA LEU A 62 -17.64 1.12 3.57
C LEU A 62 -18.23 -0.01 4.44
N ALA A 63 -17.43 -1.01 4.80
CA ALA A 63 -17.86 -2.09 5.68
C ALA A 63 -18.29 -1.58 7.07
N GLY A 64 -17.69 -0.50 7.56
CA GLY A 64 -18.10 0.17 8.80
C GLY A 64 -19.31 1.10 8.65
N HIS A 65 -19.72 1.45 7.44
CA HIS A 65 -20.84 2.38 7.16
C HIS A 65 -22.08 1.71 6.60
N VAL A 66 -21.98 0.50 6.03
CA VAL A 66 -23.16 -0.30 5.73
C VAL A 66 -23.69 -0.78 7.08
N PRO A 67 -24.81 -0.23 7.61
CA PRO A 67 -25.45 -0.87 8.75
C PRO A 67 -25.75 -2.30 8.30
N ALA A 68 -25.51 -3.28 9.18
CA ALA A 68 -26.02 -4.63 8.95
C ALA A 68 -27.46 -4.44 8.48
N ALA A 69 -27.73 -4.78 7.20
CA ALA A 69 -29.08 -4.73 6.66
C ALA A 69 -29.93 -5.43 7.71
N GLY A 70 -30.94 -4.70 8.21
CA GLY A 70 -31.67 -5.11 9.39
C GLY A 70 -32.08 -6.56 9.27
N ASP A 71 -32.18 -7.22 10.42
CA ASP A 71 -33.00 -8.41 10.55
C ASP A 71 -34.39 -8.08 9.97
N GLU A 72 -34.58 -8.36 8.69
CA GLU A 72 -35.87 -8.36 8.04
C GLU A 72 -36.39 -9.79 8.15
N ASP A 73 -37.24 -9.93 9.17
CA ASP A 73 -38.16 -11.02 9.44
C ASP A 73 -38.53 -11.85 8.19
N GLY A 74 -38.15 -13.12 8.24
CA GLY A 74 -38.98 -14.22 7.74
C GLY A 74 -39.30 -14.25 6.24
N TYR A 75 -38.37 -14.77 5.44
CA TYR A 75 -38.75 -15.64 4.32
C TYR A 75 -38.06 -17.01 4.45
N SER A 76 -38.86 -17.97 4.91
CA SER A 76 -38.50 -19.38 5.02
C SER A 76 -38.39 -19.98 3.62
N GLY A 77 -37.18 -19.93 3.03
CA GLY A 77 -36.82 -20.61 1.79
C GLY A 77 -35.86 -21.76 2.06
N SER A 78 -36.40 -22.94 2.36
CA SER A 78 -35.67 -24.21 2.43
C SER A 78 -34.98 -24.52 1.09
N GLY A 79 -33.67 -24.77 1.10
CA GLY A 79 -33.02 -25.51 0.00
C GLY A 79 -31.50 -25.34 -0.13
N GLY A 80 -30.75 -26.35 0.32
CA GLY A 80 -29.48 -26.72 -0.32
C GLY A 80 -28.22 -26.59 0.53
N SER A 81 -27.91 -27.64 1.29
CA SER A 81 -26.54 -27.91 1.74
C SER A 81 -25.71 -28.42 0.55
N THR A 82 -24.57 -27.80 0.25
CA THR A 82 -23.37 -28.50 -0.26
C THR A 82 -22.08 -27.76 0.10
N PRO A 83 -21.03 -28.49 0.57
CA PRO A 83 -19.75 -27.93 0.95
C PRO A 83 -18.67 -28.05 -0.15
N SER A 84 -17.57 -27.30 0.04
CA SER A 84 -16.21 -27.52 -0.48
C SER A 84 -15.90 -27.27 -1.95
N GLY A 85 -14.93 -26.38 -2.19
CA GLY A 85 -14.28 -26.21 -3.49
C GLY A 85 -13.23 -25.11 -3.53
N ARG A 86 -12.10 -25.27 -2.82
CA ARG A 86 -10.86 -24.53 -3.13
C ARG A 86 -10.45 -24.90 -4.56
N SER A 87 -10.46 -23.94 -5.49
CA SER A 87 -9.84 -24.12 -6.81
C SER A 87 -8.84 -23.00 -7.04
N THR A 88 -7.57 -23.32 -6.80
CA THR A 88 -6.41 -22.60 -7.30
C THR A 88 -6.18 -23.00 -8.75
N ALA A 89 -6.34 -22.08 -9.70
CA ALA A 89 -5.69 -22.15 -11.01
C ALA A 89 -5.73 -20.77 -11.67
N ASN A 90 -4.65 -20.00 -11.49
CA ASN A 90 -4.34 -18.83 -12.31
C ASN A 90 -3.67 -19.33 -13.60
N THR A 91 -4.41 -19.44 -14.70
CA THR A 91 -3.86 -19.79 -16.01
C THR A 91 -3.51 -18.52 -16.78
N LEU A 92 -2.22 -18.16 -16.76
CA LEU A 92 -1.62 -17.21 -17.68
C LEU A 92 -1.50 -17.85 -19.07
N SER A 93 -2.25 -17.36 -20.06
CA SER A 93 -2.05 -17.74 -21.47
C SER A 93 -0.96 -16.85 -22.10
N VAL A 94 0.20 -17.45 -22.37
CA VAL A 94 1.26 -16.91 -23.23
C VAL A 94 0.77 -16.92 -24.68
N ILE A 95 0.77 -15.77 -25.34
CA ILE A 95 0.51 -15.69 -26.78
C ILE A 95 1.84 -16.02 -27.49
N GLU A 96 2.02 -17.28 -27.88
CA GLU A 96 3.07 -17.66 -28.83
C GLU A 96 2.62 -17.21 -30.24
N THR A 97 3.28 -16.17 -30.75
CA THR A 97 3.26 -15.83 -32.17
C THR A 97 4.29 -16.71 -32.87
N SER A 98 3.87 -17.49 -33.85
CA SER A 98 4.73 -18.35 -34.66
C SER A 98 4.30 -18.31 -36.13
N PRO A 99 5.18 -18.70 -37.05
CA PRO A 99 6.30 -17.95 -37.63
C PRO A 99 5.93 -17.12 -38.87
#